data_AF-A0A969LPG0-F1
#
_entry.id   AF-A0A969LPG0-F1
#
_cell.length_a   1.000
_cell.length_b   1.000
_cell.length_c   1.000
_cell.angle_alpha   90.00
_cell.angle_beta   90.00
_cell.angle_gamma   90.00
#
_symmetry.space_group_name_H-M   'P 1'
#
loop_
_entity.id
_entity.type
_entity.pdbx_description
1 polymer ?
#
loop_
_entity_poly.entity_id
_entity_poly.type
_entity_poly.pdbx_seq_one_letter_code
_entity_poly.pdbx_strand_id
1 'polypeptide(L)'
;SSGELGVPQRMDIRLAATFAIHEAVAVADAAWQLAGANAIFKSGSFERRFRDIRTVMQQAQGRKSHLQDVGGYLLGLQPNFAYA
;
A
#
# COMPACT_ATOMS: atom_id res chain seq x y z
N SER A 1 24.08 1.71 -17.32
CA SER A 1 23.90 1.00 -16.03
C SER A 1 22.96 -0.17 -16.28
N SER A 2 23.19 -1.34 -15.68
CA SER A 2 22.54 -2.63 -16.04
C SER A 2 21.05 -2.73 -15.70
N GLY A 3 20.43 -1.71 -15.10
CA GLY A 3 19.01 -1.74 -14.67
C GLY A 3 18.73 -2.67 -13.48
N GLU A 4 19.76 -3.33 -12.96
CA GLU A 4 19.64 -4.24 -11.82
C GLU A 4 19.47 -3.48 -10.52
N LEU A 5 18.48 -3.91 -9.73
CA LEU A 5 18.28 -3.40 -8.37
C LEU A 5 19.12 -4.19 -7.38
N GLY A 6 19.78 -3.52 -6.45
CA GLY A 6 20.39 -4.13 -5.28
C GLY A 6 19.35 -4.51 -4.22
N VAL A 7 19.77 -5.31 -3.22
CA VAL A 7 18.92 -5.62 -2.05
C VAL A 7 18.43 -4.35 -1.33
N PRO A 8 19.27 -3.32 -1.07
CA PRO A 8 18.81 -2.10 -0.41
C PRO A 8 17.67 -1.42 -1.18
N GLN A 9 17.82 -1.26 -2.50
CA GLN A 9 16.82 -0.62 -3.35
C GLN A 9 15.50 -1.41 -3.40
N ARG A 10 15.57 -2.75 -3.38
CA ARG A 10 14.36 -3.59 -3.29
C ARG A 10 13.62 -3.39 -1.96
N MET A 11 14.35 -3.21 -0.86
CA MET A 11 13.76 -2.93 0.45
C MET A 11 13.10 -1.55 0.50
N ASP A 12 13.77 -0.53 -0.06
CA ASP A 12 13.22 0.82 -0.16
C ASP A 12 11.91 0.84 -0.96
N ILE A 13 11.89 0.19 -2.13
CA ILE A 13 10.68 0.09 -2.97
C ILE A 13 9.56 -0.64 -2.24
N ARG A 14 9.87 -1.75 -1.54
CA ARG A 14 8.88 -2.53 -0.79
C ARG A 14 8.25 -1.72 0.34
N LEU A 15 9.07 -0.99 1.11
CA LEU A 15 8.60 -0.10 2.16
C LEU A 15 7.73 1.01 1.58
N ALA A 16 8.24 1.72 0.57
CA ALA A 16 7.56 2.85 -0.04
C ALA A 16 6.21 2.45 -0.64
N ALA A 17 6.15 1.34 -1.39
CA ALA A 17 4.92 0.85 -1.99
C ALA A 17 3.89 0.47 -0.92
N THR A 18 4.29 -0.31 0.09
CA THR A 18 3.40 -0.71 1.18
C THR A 18 2.88 0.52 1.90
N PHE A 19 3.78 1.40 2.37
CA PHE A 19 3.41 2.63 3.08
C PHE A 19 2.46 3.50 2.25
N ALA A 20 2.79 3.77 0.99
CA ALA A 20 1.97 4.62 0.11
C ALA A 20 0.56 4.05 -0.12
N ILE A 21 0.41 2.73 -0.24
CA ILE A 21 -0.91 2.09 -0.36
C ILE A 21 -1.76 2.34 0.89
N HIS A 22 -1.19 2.17 2.09
CA HIS A 22 -1.92 2.40 3.35
C HIS A 22 -2.26 3.88 3.54
N GLU A 23 -1.35 4.79 3.22
CA GLU A 23 -1.60 6.24 3.26
C GLU A 23 -2.70 6.66 2.27
N ALA A 24 -2.69 6.12 1.05
CA ALA A 24 -3.73 6.40 0.07
C ALA A 24 -5.13 5.96 0.56
N VAL A 25 -5.22 4.82 1.23
CA VAL A 25 -6.46 4.35 1.86
C VAL A 25 -6.89 5.29 2.99
N ALA A 26 -5.98 5.73 3.85
CA ALA A 26 -6.29 6.68 4.91
C ALA A 26 -6.83 8.02 4.36
N VAL A 27 -6.23 8.54 3.29
CA VAL A 27 -6.72 9.74 2.59
C VAL A 27 -8.11 9.51 1.99
N ALA A 28 -8.34 8.36 1.37
CA ALA A 28 -9.66 8.03 0.81
C ALA A 28 -10.74 7.91 1.89
N ASP A 29 -10.39 7.39 3.07
CA ASP A 29 -11.29 7.32 4.22
C ASP A 29 -11.65 8.70 4.75
N ALA A 30 -10.67 9.59 4.88
CA ALA A 30 -10.92 10.99 5.25
C ALA A 30 -11.83 11.70 4.24
N ALA A 31 -11.58 11.51 2.93
CA ALA A 31 -12.41 12.08 1.87
C ALA A 31 -13.85 11.52 1.89
N TRP A 32 -14.02 10.22 2.16
CA TRP A 32 -15.34 9.59 2.24
C TRP A 32 -16.15 10.12 3.42
N GLN A 33 -15.53 10.35 4.59
CA GLN A 33 -16.19 10.96 5.75
C GLN A 33 -16.69 12.38 5.46
N LEU A 34 -15.92 13.17 4.70
CA LEU A 34 -16.27 14.55 4.33
C LEU A 34 -17.33 14.63 3.22
N ALA A 35 -17.45 13.60 2.39
CA ALA A 35 -18.37 13.59 1.25
C ALA A 35 -19.86 13.49 1.65
N GLY A 36 -20.14 13.09 2.90
CA GLY A 36 -21.49 13.00 3.45
C GLY A 36 -22.34 11.87 2.82
N ALA A 37 -23.65 11.88 3.14
CA ALA A 37 -24.56 10.78 2.81
C ALA A 37 -24.62 10.41 1.31
N ASN A 38 -24.35 11.37 0.42
CA ASN A 38 -24.40 11.11 -1.03
C ASN A 38 -23.27 10.21 -1.53
N ALA A 39 -22.22 9.99 -0.74
CA ALA A 39 -21.06 9.19 -1.12
C ALA A 39 -21.38 7.69 -1.34
N ILE A 40 -22.50 7.20 -0.79
CA ILE A 40 -22.89 5.78 -0.86
C ILE A 40 -23.63 5.41 -2.14
N PHE A 41 -24.15 6.40 -2.88
CA PHE A 41 -24.98 6.13 -4.04
C PHE A 41 -24.13 5.86 -5.29
N LYS A 42 -24.53 4.83 -6.06
CA LYS A 42 -23.90 4.46 -7.34
C LYS A 42 -23.99 5.54 -8.42
N SER A 43 -24.91 6.49 -8.29
CA SER A 43 -25.01 7.66 -9.18
C SER A 43 -23.86 8.66 -8.96
N GLY A 44 -23.20 8.62 -7.80
CA GLY A 44 -22.05 9.44 -7.46
C GLY A 44 -20.71 8.78 -7.81
N SER A 45 -19.62 9.55 -7.69
CA SER A 45 -18.26 9.13 -8.03
C SER A 45 -17.53 8.38 -6.90
N PHE A 46 -17.98 8.53 -5.65
CA PHE A 46 -17.30 8.06 -4.44
C PHE A 46 -17.41 6.55 -4.23
N GLU A 47 -18.62 5.98 -4.28
CA GLU A 47 -18.89 4.56 -3.97
C GLU A 47 -17.92 3.63 -4.72
N ARG A 48 -17.75 3.85 -6.03
CA ARG A 48 -16.83 3.07 -6.84
C ARG A 48 -15.38 3.23 -6.42
N ARG A 49 -14.87 4.46 -6.32
CA ARG A 49 -13.47 4.74 -5.97
C ARG A 49 -13.10 4.18 -4.60
N PHE A 50 -14.02 4.26 -3.64
CA PHE A 50 -13.83 3.78 -2.28
C PHE A 50 -13.73 2.25 -2.19
N ARG A 51 -14.42 1.54 -3.07
CA ARG A 51 -14.35 0.09 -3.21
C ARG A 51 -13.09 -0.34 -3.98
N ASP A 52 -12.74 0.40 -5.02
CA ASP A 52 -11.58 0.11 -5.87
C ASP A 52 -10.27 0.27 -5.08
N ILE A 53 -10.11 1.33 -4.28
CA ILE A 53 -8.88 1.53 -3.48
C ILE A 53 -8.68 0.43 -2.44
N ARG A 54 -9.76 -0.08 -1.84
CA ARG A 54 -9.69 -1.25 -0.95
C ARG A 54 -9.31 -2.51 -1.70
N THR A 55 -9.75 -2.66 -2.93
CA THR A 55 -9.35 -3.80 -3.77
C THR A 55 -7.86 -3.75 -4.11
N VAL A 56 -7.32 -2.56 -4.41
CA VAL A 56 -5.89 -2.33 -4.61
C VAL A 56 -5.09 -2.63 -3.33
N MET A 57 -5.59 -2.21 -2.17
CA MET A 57 -4.95 -2.47 -0.87
C MET A 57 -4.74 -3.97 -0.59
N GLN A 58 -5.62 -4.83 -1.10
CA GLN A 58 -5.54 -6.28 -0.90
C GLN A 58 -4.52 -6.98 -1.81
N GLN A 59 -3.91 -6.28 -2.77
CA GLN A 59 -2.85 -6.85 -3.60
C GLN A 59 -1.60 -7.18 -2.76
N ALA A 60 -0.73 -8.05 -3.30
CA ALA A 60 0.48 -8.50 -2.60
C ALA A 60 1.33 -7.32 -2.05
N GLN A 61 1.43 -6.22 -2.80
CA GLN A 61 2.18 -5.04 -2.40
C GLN A 61 1.63 -4.32 -1.16
N GLY A 62 0.35 -4.48 -0.84
CA GLY A 62 -0.29 -3.87 0.34
C GLY A 62 -0.15 -4.68 1.62
N ARG A 63 0.49 -5.86 1.60
CA ARG A 63 0.62 -6.73 2.76
C ARG A 63 1.47 -6.06 3.85
N LYS A 64 0.88 -5.89 5.04
CA LYS A 64 1.59 -5.30 6.19
C LYS A 64 2.82 -6.09 6.64
N SER A 65 2.91 -7.38 6.32
CA SER A 65 4.12 -8.19 6.59
C SER A 65 5.38 -7.61 5.96
N HIS A 66 5.27 -6.90 4.84
CA HIS A 66 6.39 -6.21 4.22
C HIS A 66 7.05 -5.17 5.12
N LEU A 67 6.29 -4.53 6.02
CA LEU A 67 6.85 -3.59 6.99
C LEU A 67 7.73 -4.33 8.02
N GLN A 68 7.34 -5.55 8.39
CA GLN A 68 8.13 -6.41 9.29
C GLN A 68 9.38 -6.93 8.59
N ASP A 69 9.26 -7.39 7.34
CA ASP A 69 10.41 -7.87 6.54
C ASP A 69 11.46 -6.77 6.36
N VAL A 70 11.02 -5.56 6.00
CA VAL A 70 11.92 -4.40 5.88
C VAL A 70 12.50 -4.01 7.24
N GLY A 71 11.69 -3.97 8.30
CA GLY A 71 12.16 -3.68 9.65
C GLY A 71 13.24 -4.67 10.12
N GLY A 72 13.05 -5.97 9.85
CA GLY A 72 14.05 -6.99 10.13
C GLY A 72 15.36 -6.77 9.37
N TYR A 73 15.27 -6.44 8.08
CA TYR A 73 16.45 -6.09 7.27
C TYR A 73 17.20 -4.89 7.83
N LEU A 74 16.49 -3.81 8.21
CA LEU A 74 17.09 -2.61 8.79
C LEU A 74 17.78 -2.89 10.15
N LEU A 75 17.35 -3.94 10.86
CA LEU A 75 17.95 -4.42 12.10
C LEU A 75 19.08 -5.45 11.88
N GLY A 76 19.48 -5.70 10.62
CA GLY A 76 20.60 -6.59 10.28
C GLY A 76 20.22 -8.06 10.11
N LEU A 77 18.93 -8.39 10.06
CA LEU A 77 18.48 -9.75 9.69
C LEU A 77 18.61 -9.98 8.18
N GLN A 78 18.62 -11.25 7.78
CA GLN A 78 18.63 -11.61 6.36
C GLN A 78 17.33 -11.14 5.68
N PRO A 79 17.40 -10.56 4.48
CA PRO A 79 16.22 -10.07 3.77
C PRO A 79 15.29 -11.22 3.44
N ASN A 80 14.03 -11.10 3.86
CA ASN A 80 12.99 -12.06 3.55
C ASN A 80 12.27 -11.66 2.25
N PHE A 81 12.39 -12.50 1.23
CA PHE A 81 11.67 -12.36 -0.04
C PHE A 81 10.59 -13.42 -0.23
N ALA A 82 10.37 -14.29 0.77
CA ALA A 82 9.31 -15.27 0.69
C ALA A 82 7.97 -14.51 0.60
N TYR A 83 7.16 -14.86 -0.40
CA TYR A 83 5.86 -14.23 -0.70
C TYR A 83 5.91 -12.83 -1.35
N ALA A 84 7.04 -12.46 -1.96
CA ALA A 84 7.13 -11.32 -2.88
C ALA A 84 6.21 -11.45 -4.11
#